data_AF-A0A0B7HCM3-F1
#
_entry.id   AF-A0A0B7HCM3-F1
#
_cell.length_a   1.000
_cell.length_b   1.000
_cell.length_c   1.000
_cell.angle_alpha   90.00
_cell.angle_beta   90.00
_cell.angle_gamma   90.00
#
_symmetry.space_group_name_H-M   'P 1'
#
loop_
_entity.id
_entity.type
_entity.pdbx_description
1 polymer ?
#
loop_
_entity_poly.entity_id
_entity_poly.type
_entity_poly.pdbx_seq_one_letter_code
_entity_poly.pdbx_strand_id
1 'polypeptide(L)'
;MKHFFTTLTAILLLSSCAPSAMLINKDVLPNHITNLGSHETISIIGFVEQGNKISPNDSLSKISTKLLDSIITSADNPRIEKSFLVEDSQKDTLQADILKVFNQITKSKKIENVKTTPLMNSVVKENNKRYGLCVINSGFDRRKGNYGGQIAKGIGIGILTLGMYTQTPIKANTSLFAMIYDAEEGKVVFFNRTPPVEKSPTNRENLGALYNKLFDGYFYTTKKKK
;
A
#
# COMPACT_ATOMS: atom_id res chain seq x y z
N MET A 1 -7.10 -2.84 -48.26
CA MET A 1 -6.99 -1.67 -47.35
C MET A 1 -7.88 -1.74 -46.10
N LYS A 2 -9.12 -2.26 -46.16
CA LYS A 2 -10.00 -2.37 -44.97
C LYS A 2 -9.50 -3.31 -43.86
N HIS A 3 -8.80 -4.40 -44.21
CA HIS A 3 -8.26 -5.36 -43.24
C HIS A 3 -7.03 -4.83 -42.46
N PHE A 4 -6.28 -3.88 -43.02
CA PHE A 4 -5.13 -3.29 -42.33
C PHE A 4 -5.58 -2.37 -41.18
N PHE A 5 -6.67 -1.63 -41.40
CA PHE A 5 -7.27 -0.75 -40.39
C PHE A 5 -7.89 -1.52 -39.22
N THR A 6 -8.55 -2.65 -39.48
CA THR A 6 -9.16 -3.50 -38.43
C THR A 6 -8.12 -4.19 -37.56
N THR A 7 -6.97 -4.55 -38.13
CA THR A 7 -5.87 -5.17 -37.36
C THR A 7 -5.16 -4.14 -36.46
N LEU A 8 -5.04 -2.89 -36.91
CA LEU A 8 -4.42 -1.80 -36.12
C LEU A 8 -5.30 -1.37 -34.93
N THR A 9 -6.63 -1.47 -35.03
CA THR A 9 -7.55 -1.14 -33.92
C THR A 9 -7.53 -2.19 -32.81
N ALA A 10 -7.34 -3.48 -33.14
CA ALA A 10 -7.28 -4.56 -32.17
C ALA A 10 -6.00 -4.53 -31.30
N ILE A 11 -4.88 -4.07 -31.86
CA ILE A 11 -3.60 -3.97 -31.13
C ILE A 11 -3.62 -2.79 -30.12
N LEU A 12 -4.35 -1.71 -30.43
CA LEU A 12 -4.48 -0.55 -29.53
C LEU A 12 -5.31 -0.85 -28.27
N LEU A 13 -6.22 -1.83 -28.32
CA LEU A 13 -7.10 -2.18 -27.19
C LEU A 13 -6.43 -3.11 -26.15
N LEU A 14 -5.27 -3.69 -26.46
CA LEU A 14 -4.56 -4.61 -25.56
C LEU A 14 -3.53 -3.93 -24.64
N SER A 15 -3.39 -2.60 -24.71
CA SER A 15 -2.39 -1.85 -23.93
C SER A 15 -2.87 -1.40 -22.53
N SER A 16 -4.12 -1.69 -22.14
CA SER A 16 -4.70 -1.24 -20.87
C SER A 16 -4.72 -2.31 -19.77
N CYS A 17 -3.57 -2.89 -19.47
CA CYS A 17 -3.33 -3.50 -18.16
C CYS A 17 -1.84 -3.47 -17.85
N ALA A 18 -1.23 -2.28 -17.83
CA ALA A 18 0.09 -2.13 -17.25
C ALA A 18 -0.05 -2.36 -15.73
N PRO A 19 0.51 -3.44 -15.15
CA PRO A 19 0.62 -3.52 -13.70
C PRO A 19 1.34 -2.26 -13.23
N SER A 20 0.91 -1.66 -12.10
CA SER A 20 1.64 -0.51 -11.58
C SER A 20 3.07 -0.95 -11.33
N ALA A 21 3.99 -0.40 -12.12
CA ALA A 21 5.38 -0.79 -12.04
C ALA A 21 5.90 -0.47 -10.64
N MET A 22 6.53 -1.47 -10.03
CA MET A 22 7.34 -1.29 -8.84
C MET A 22 8.37 -0.19 -9.11
N LEU A 23 8.48 0.76 -8.20
CA LEU A 23 9.41 1.89 -8.30
C LEU A 23 10.62 1.59 -7.41
N ILE A 24 11.81 1.60 -8.00
CA ILE A 24 13.06 1.21 -7.34
C ILE A 24 14.12 2.26 -7.63
N ASN A 25 14.85 2.67 -6.60
CA ASN A 25 16.06 3.45 -6.77
C ASN A 25 17.18 2.50 -7.23
N LYS A 26 17.64 2.66 -8.47
CA LYS A 26 18.62 1.76 -9.09
C LYS A 26 19.98 1.76 -8.40
N ASP A 27 20.29 2.80 -7.63
CA ASP A 27 21.54 2.94 -6.89
C ASP A 27 21.52 2.16 -5.57
N VAL A 28 20.36 1.63 -5.16
CA VAL A 28 20.18 0.88 -3.91
C VAL A 28 19.71 -0.55 -4.22
N LEU A 29 20.66 -1.49 -4.17
CA LEU A 29 20.36 -2.91 -4.34
C LEU A 29 19.60 -3.47 -3.13
N PRO A 30 18.69 -4.45 -3.32
CA PRO A 30 17.90 -5.03 -2.22
C PRO A 30 18.76 -5.60 -1.08
N ASN A 31 19.89 -6.22 -1.40
CA ASN A 31 20.82 -6.78 -0.42
C ASN A 31 21.59 -5.72 0.38
N HIS A 32 21.57 -4.45 -0.03
CA HIS A 32 22.12 -3.33 0.75
C HIS A 32 21.12 -2.79 1.78
N ILE A 33 19.83 -3.15 1.67
CA ILE A 33 18.80 -2.80 2.66
C ILE A 33 18.93 -3.75 3.85
N THR A 34 20.00 -3.56 4.61
CA THR A 34 20.23 -4.20 5.92
C THR A 34 19.80 -3.25 7.02
N ASN A 35 19.51 -3.73 8.24
CA ASN A 35 19.12 -2.84 9.35
C ASN A 35 17.78 -2.11 9.10
N LEU A 36 16.79 -2.88 8.62
CA LEU A 36 15.42 -2.42 8.32
C LEU A 36 14.52 -2.53 9.55
N GLY A 37 13.90 -1.42 9.95
CA GLY A 37 12.80 -1.40 10.90
C GLY A 37 11.47 -1.06 10.22
N SER A 38 10.36 -1.24 10.94
CA SER A 38 9.02 -0.93 10.42
C SER A 38 8.28 0.08 11.31
N HIS A 39 7.56 1.00 10.67
CA HIS A 39 6.52 1.79 11.33
C HIS A 39 5.30 0.93 11.61
N GLU A 40 4.45 1.38 12.53
CA GLU A 40 3.10 0.83 12.69
C GLU A 40 2.35 0.93 11.35
N THR A 41 1.66 -0.15 10.97
CA THR A 41 0.86 -0.16 9.75
C THR A 41 -0.26 0.87 9.82
N ILE A 42 -0.39 1.67 8.77
CA ILE A 42 -1.54 2.57 8.61
C ILE A 42 -2.64 1.81 7.87
N SER A 43 -3.74 1.50 8.55
CA SER A 43 -4.92 0.90 7.91
C SER A 43 -6.03 1.91 7.75
N ILE A 44 -6.52 2.09 6.52
CA ILE A 44 -7.63 2.98 6.19
C ILE A 44 -8.74 2.10 5.61
N ILE A 45 -9.55 1.53 6.49
CA ILE A 45 -10.60 0.58 6.11
C ILE A 45 -11.97 1.26 6.15
N GLY A 46 -12.67 1.21 5.04
CA GLY A 46 -14.06 1.59 4.94
C GLY A 46 -14.99 0.42 5.24
N PHE A 47 -16.20 0.72 5.70
CA PHE A 47 -17.29 -0.25 5.76
C PHE A 47 -18.41 0.17 4.81
N VAL A 48 -18.87 -0.78 4.01
CA VAL A 48 -20.00 -0.57 3.10
C VAL A 48 -21.28 -1.09 3.75
N GLU A 49 -22.14 -0.16 4.13
CA GLU A 49 -23.45 -0.43 4.70
C GLU A 49 -24.53 -0.63 3.63
N GLN A 50 -25.72 -1.08 4.07
CA GLN A 50 -26.91 -1.15 3.22
C GLN A 50 -27.18 0.20 2.53
N GLY A 51 -27.57 0.13 1.25
CA GLY A 51 -27.71 1.32 0.39
C GLY A 51 -26.38 1.89 -0.14
N ASN A 52 -25.28 1.11 -0.12
CA ASN A 52 -23.96 1.50 -0.60
C ASN A 52 -23.40 2.77 0.06
N LYS A 53 -23.74 2.99 1.33
CA LYS A 53 -23.13 4.04 2.14
C LYS A 53 -21.76 3.58 2.59
N ILE A 54 -20.77 4.41 2.32
CA ILE A 54 -19.37 4.18 2.67
C ILE A 54 -19.02 5.09 3.82
N SER A 55 -18.47 4.53 4.89
CA SER A 55 -17.89 5.28 6.01
C SER A 55 -16.54 4.67 6.42
N PRO A 56 -15.59 5.47 6.91
CA PRO A 56 -14.42 4.95 7.62
C PRO A 56 -14.84 4.07 8.80
N ASN A 57 -14.06 3.04 9.12
CA ASN A 57 -14.33 2.14 10.23
C ASN A 57 -13.07 1.86 11.06
N ASP A 58 -12.94 2.57 12.18
CA ASP A 58 -11.75 2.51 13.05
C ASP A 58 -11.53 1.14 13.68
N SER A 59 -12.62 0.40 13.97
CA SER A 59 -12.52 -0.95 14.52
C SER A 59 -11.89 -1.91 13.51
N LEU A 60 -12.33 -1.88 12.26
CA LEU A 60 -11.75 -2.68 11.18
C LEU A 60 -10.32 -2.25 10.87
N SER A 61 -10.05 -0.93 10.85
CA SER A 61 -8.69 -0.41 10.68
C SER A 61 -7.75 -0.91 11.78
N LYS A 62 -8.14 -0.87 13.05
CA LYS A 62 -7.33 -1.37 14.17
C LYS A 62 -7.07 -2.87 14.10
N ILE A 63 -8.07 -3.66 13.71
CA ILE A 63 -7.91 -5.11 13.51
C ILE A 63 -6.92 -5.37 12.37
N SER A 64 -7.10 -4.68 11.24
CA SER A 64 -6.22 -4.77 10.08
C SER A 64 -4.76 -4.43 10.44
N THR A 65 -4.53 -3.32 11.14
CA THR A 65 -3.19 -2.90 11.57
C THR A 65 -2.52 -3.97 12.43
N LYS A 66 -3.20 -4.48 13.45
CA LYS A 66 -2.66 -5.56 14.30
C LYS A 66 -2.32 -6.82 13.51
N LEU A 67 -3.18 -7.22 12.57
CA LEU A 67 -2.93 -8.38 11.73
C LEU A 67 -1.71 -8.19 10.83
N LEU A 68 -1.61 -7.02 10.19
CA LEU A 68 -0.52 -6.75 9.26
C LEU A 68 0.81 -6.54 9.98
N ASP A 69 0.83 -5.86 11.13
CA ASP A 69 2.04 -5.73 11.95
C ASP A 69 2.53 -7.09 12.42
N SER A 70 1.61 -7.99 12.80
CA SER A 70 1.95 -9.38 13.13
C SER A 70 2.52 -10.13 11.93
N ILE A 71 2.01 -9.91 10.72
CA ILE A 71 2.54 -10.51 9.48
C ILE A 71 3.94 -9.98 9.19
N ILE A 72 4.12 -8.66 9.21
CA ILE A 72 5.37 -7.94 8.93
C ILE A 72 6.48 -8.39 9.88
N THR A 73 6.19 -8.45 11.17
CA THR A 73 7.17 -8.86 12.20
C THR A 73 7.51 -10.35 12.15
N SER A 74 6.63 -11.19 11.60
CA SER A 74 6.88 -12.62 11.39
C SER A 74 7.50 -12.97 10.04
N ALA A 75 7.68 -11.99 9.14
CA ALA A 75 8.15 -12.24 7.79
C ALA A 75 9.67 -12.46 7.74
N ASP A 76 10.09 -13.51 7.02
CA ASP A 76 11.51 -13.80 6.82
C ASP A 76 12.17 -12.86 5.80
N ASN A 77 11.39 -12.31 4.86
CA ASN A 77 11.91 -11.46 3.79
C ASN A 77 10.87 -10.41 3.31
N PRO A 78 11.17 -9.10 3.32
CA PRO A 78 12.35 -8.52 3.97
C PRO A 78 12.31 -8.76 5.49
N ARG A 79 13.45 -9.16 6.06
CA ARG A 79 13.54 -9.40 7.50
C ARG A 79 13.42 -8.07 8.24
N ILE A 80 12.39 -7.97 9.08
CA ILE A 80 12.17 -6.80 9.93
C ILE A 80 12.84 -7.04 11.27
N GLU A 81 13.81 -6.21 11.62
CA GLU A 81 14.54 -6.40 12.87
C GLU A 81 13.75 -5.90 14.08
N LYS A 82 12.96 -4.83 13.91
CA LYS A 82 12.18 -4.22 14.99
C LYS A 82 11.09 -3.30 14.43
N SER A 83 9.97 -3.20 15.14
CA SER A 83 9.05 -2.06 15.00
C SER A 83 9.60 -0.83 15.71
N PHE A 84 9.42 0.34 15.14
CA PHE A 84 9.86 1.59 15.74
C PHE A 84 9.05 1.93 16.99
N LEU A 85 9.75 2.33 18.06
CA LEU A 85 9.14 2.97 19.20
C LEU A 85 8.95 4.45 18.85
N VAL A 86 7.72 4.94 18.97
CA VAL A 86 7.31 6.31 18.65
C VAL A 86 6.50 6.86 19.82
N GLU A 87 6.81 8.08 20.24
CA GLU A 87 6.06 8.76 21.29
C GLU A 87 4.62 9.04 20.86
N ASP A 88 3.65 8.89 21.78
CA ASP A 88 2.24 9.09 21.46
C ASP A 88 1.94 10.49 20.89
N SER A 89 2.67 11.52 21.37
CA SER A 89 2.58 12.90 20.89
C SER A 89 2.97 13.08 19.41
N GLN A 90 3.79 12.16 18.87
CA GLN A 90 4.33 12.24 17.52
C GLN A 90 3.55 11.38 16.52
N LYS A 91 2.73 10.43 16.98
CA LYS A 91 2.09 9.41 16.12
C LYS A 91 1.23 9.99 15.01
N ASP A 92 0.34 10.93 15.32
CA ASP A 92 -0.55 11.53 14.31
C ASP A 92 0.22 12.34 13.27
N THR A 93 1.24 13.09 13.71
CA THR A 93 2.11 13.88 12.83
C THR A 93 2.93 12.95 11.92
N LEU A 94 3.51 11.88 12.48
CA LEU A 94 4.26 10.89 11.72
C LEU A 94 3.37 10.18 10.69
N GLN A 95 2.16 9.80 11.07
CA GLN A 95 1.18 9.21 10.15
C GLN A 95 0.84 10.17 9.01
N ALA A 96 0.60 11.45 9.30
CA ALA A 96 0.32 12.47 8.29
C ALA A 96 1.51 12.66 7.33
N ASP A 97 2.74 12.67 7.85
CA ASP A 97 3.97 12.75 7.07
C ASP A 97 4.13 11.55 6.13
N ILE A 98 3.93 10.33 6.63
CA ILE A 98 3.96 9.11 5.82
C ILE A 98 2.91 9.19 4.71
N LEU A 99 1.65 9.51 5.05
CA LEU A 99 0.57 9.63 4.07
C LEU A 99 0.85 10.70 3.00
N LYS A 100 1.49 11.81 3.37
CA LYS A 100 1.91 12.85 2.44
C LYS A 100 2.92 12.32 1.43
N VAL A 101 3.93 11.57 1.89
CA VAL A 101 4.93 10.96 0.99
C VAL A 101 4.31 9.92 0.08
N PHE A 102 3.44 9.03 0.59
CA PHE A 102 2.70 8.08 -0.24
C PHE A 102 1.87 8.81 -1.31
N ASN A 103 1.12 9.85 -0.93
CA ASN A 103 0.32 10.64 -1.86
C ASN A 103 1.18 11.35 -2.93
N GLN A 104 2.38 11.78 -2.58
CA GLN A 104 3.31 12.36 -3.55
C GLN A 104 3.73 11.32 -4.59
N ILE A 105 4.12 10.11 -4.15
CA ILE A 105 4.53 9.01 -5.03
C ILE A 105 3.36 8.53 -5.89
N THR A 106 2.15 8.36 -5.33
CA THR A 106 0.99 7.87 -6.09
C THR A 106 0.56 8.86 -7.17
N LYS A 107 0.66 10.17 -6.90
CA LYS A 107 0.36 11.23 -7.88
C LYS A 107 1.43 11.36 -8.96
N SER A 108 2.71 11.38 -8.57
CA SER A 108 3.83 11.55 -9.51
C SER A 108 4.16 10.28 -10.30
N LYS A 109 3.81 9.11 -9.75
CA LYS A 109 4.23 7.77 -10.20
C LYS A 109 5.75 7.61 -10.27
N LYS A 110 6.46 8.33 -9.40
CA LYS A 110 7.93 8.43 -9.36
C LYS A 110 8.39 8.51 -7.91
N ILE A 111 9.57 7.97 -7.64
CA ILE A 111 10.24 8.11 -6.34
C ILE A 111 11.46 9.03 -6.41
N GLU A 112 11.93 9.35 -7.61
CA GLU A 112 13.00 10.31 -7.83
C GLU A 112 12.61 11.67 -7.27
N ASN A 113 13.49 12.26 -6.47
CA ASN A 113 13.28 13.54 -5.78
C ASN A 113 12.15 13.55 -4.74
N VAL A 114 11.57 12.39 -4.38
CA VAL A 114 10.66 12.30 -3.24
C VAL A 114 11.48 12.23 -1.96
N LYS A 115 11.38 13.28 -1.15
CA LYS A 115 12.07 13.40 0.14
C LYS A 115 11.16 12.94 1.27
N THR A 116 11.73 12.24 2.24
CA THR A 116 11.08 11.96 3.52
C THR A 116 11.15 13.17 4.44
N THR A 117 10.34 13.19 5.49
CA THR A 117 10.29 14.31 6.43
C THR A 117 11.33 14.16 7.53
N PRO A 118 11.72 15.26 8.21
CA PRO A 118 12.62 15.18 9.37
C PRO A 118 12.13 14.22 10.45
N LEU A 119 10.83 14.21 10.76
CA LEU A 119 10.26 13.32 11.78
C LEU A 119 10.37 11.84 11.37
N MET A 120 10.03 11.52 10.10
CA MET A 120 10.23 10.16 9.58
C MET A 120 11.68 9.70 9.72
N ASN A 121 12.64 10.59 9.45
CA ASN A 121 14.05 10.26 9.54
C ASN A 121 14.53 10.14 10.99
N SER A 122 14.05 11.00 11.89
CA SER A 122 14.41 10.99 13.32
C SER A 122 13.99 9.68 13.97
N VAL A 123 12.73 9.25 13.76
CA VAL A 123 12.19 8.02 14.34
C VAL A 123 13.03 6.79 13.99
N VAL A 124 13.49 6.70 12.73
CA VAL A 124 14.32 5.58 12.26
C VAL A 124 15.70 5.62 12.94
N LYS A 125 16.32 6.81 13.00
CA LYS A 125 17.65 7.01 13.60
C LYS A 125 17.65 6.76 15.11
N GLU A 126 16.64 7.26 15.82
CA GLU A 126 16.46 7.05 17.27
C GLU A 126 16.26 5.57 17.63
N ASN A 127 15.75 4.77 16.68
CA ASN A 127 15.65 3.32 16.82
C ASN A 127 16.90 2.56 16.31
N ASN A 128 18.02 3.26 16.07
CA ASN A 128 19.29 2.72 15.59
C ASN A 128 19.17 1.96 14.25
N LYS A 129 18.26 2.41 13.38
CA LYS A 129 18.05 1.87 12.03
C LYS A 129 18.49 2.88 10.97
N ARG A 130 18.74 2.38 9.76
CA ARG A 130 18.96 3.22 8.57
C ARG A 130 17.73 3.26 7.69
N TYR A 131 17.08 2.12 7.49
CA TYR A 131 15.93 2.01 6.61
C TYR A 131 14.63 1.88 7.40
N GLY A 132 13.60 2.59 6.93
CA GLY A 132 12.25 2.49 7.45
C GLY A 132 11.30 1.87 6.42
N LEU A 133 10.57 0.84 6.84
CA LEU A 133 9.44 0.28 6.12
C LEU A 133 8.15 0.95 6.59
N CYS A 134 7.38 1.48 5.64
CA CYS A 134 5.99 1.89 5.83
C CYS A 134 5.09 1.00 5.01
N VAL A 135 4.02 0.47 5.62
CA VAL A 135 2.98 -0.29 4.92
C VAL A 135 1.63 0.36 5.17
N ILE A 136 0.85 0.54 4.11
CA ILE A 136 -0.53 1.02 4.17
C ILE A 136 -1.46 -0.07 3.69
N ASN A 137 -2.48 -0.39 4.48
CA ASN A 137 -3.62 -1.17 4.02
C ASN A 137 -4.81 -0.25 3.73
N SER A 138 -5.35 -0.35 2.52
CA SER A 138 -6.53 0.39 2.10
C SER A 138 -7.55 -0.58 1.52
N GLY A 139 -8.80 -0.45 1.92
CA GLY A 139 -9.83 -1.36 1.47
C GLY A 139 -11.18 -1.10 2.07
N PHE A 140 -12.11 -1.97 1.71
CA PHE A 140 -13.47 -1.92 2.19
C PHE A 140 -13.89 -3.31 2.63
N ASP A 141 -14.53 -3.40 3.81
CA ASP A 141 -15.32 -4.55 4.18
C ASP A 141 -16.82 -4.26 3.97
N ARG A 142 -17.66 -5.29 3.95
CA ARG A 142 -19.05 -5.14 3.53
C ARG A 142 -19.99 -6.03 4.34
N ARG A 143 -21.12 -5.44 4.77
CA ARG A 143 -22.22 -6.23 5.36
C ARG A 143 -22.88 -7.14 4.30
N LYS A 144 -23.46 -8.27 4.70
CA LYS A 144 -24.32 -9.08 3.81
C LYS A 144 -25.73 -8.46 3.76
N GLY A 145 -26.34 -8.35 2.57
CA GLY A 145 -27.65 -7.69 2.40
C GLY A 145 -28.06 -7.43 0.94
N ASN A 146 -29.22 -6.80 0.72
CA ASN A 146 -29.77 -6.49 -0.61
C ASN A 146 -29.38 -5.05 -1.02
N TYR A 147 -28.66 -4.89 -2.13
CA TYR A 147 -27.98 -3.63 -2.51
C TYR A 147 -28.38 -3.18 -3.92
N GLY A 148 -29.62 -2.71 -4.06
CA GLY A 148 -30.10 -2.10 -5.30
C GLY A 148 -29.78 -0.61 -5.39
N GLY A 149 -29.16 -0.20 -6.51
CA GLY A 149 -29.63 0.99 -7.24
C GLY A 149 -29.00 2.35 -7.02
N GLN A 150 -28.19 2.62 -5.98
CA GLN A 150 -27.58 3.96 -5.83
C GLN A 150 -26.15 3.89 -5.29
N ILE A 151 -25.23 4.60 -5.95
CA ILE A 151 -23.86 4.82 -5.50
C ILE A 151 -23.84 6.18 -4.79
N ALA A 152 -23.69 6.17 -3.46
CA ALA A 152 -23.40 7.40 -2.74
C ALA A 152 -21.97 7.84 -3.09
N LYS A 153 -21.80 8.98 -3.75
CA LYS A 153 -20.50 9.64 -3.94
C LYS A 153 -20.07 10.23 -2.59
N GLY A 154 -19.49 9.39 -1.73
CA GLY A 154 -19.06 9.79 -0.40
C GLY A 154 -17.85 10.72 -0.43
N ILE A 155 -17.95 11.86 0.25
CA ILE A 155 -16.81 12.67 0.69
C ILE A 155 -15.99 11.76 1.63
N GLY A 156 -14.75 11.43 1.25
CA GLY A 156 -13.88 10.50 2.00
C GLY A 156 -13.34 9.33 1.17
N ILE A 157 -13.92 9.04 -0.01
CA ILE A 157 -13.39 8.01 -0.92
C ILE A 157 -11.94 8.31 -1.29
N GLY A 158 -11.60 9.58 -1.58
CA GLY A 158 -10.25 9.96 -1.97
C GLY A 158 -9.16 9.72 -0.92
N ILE A 159 -9.49 9.70 0.38
CA ILE A 159 -8.53 9.34 1.44
C ILE A 159 -8.43 7.82 1.54
N LEU A 160 -9.58 7.14 1.57
CA LEU A 160 -9.66 5.68 1.60
C LEU A 160 -8.92 5.03 0.44
N THR A 161 -8.89 5.69 -0.71
CA THR A 161 -8.21 5.19 -1.92
C THR A 161 -6.84 5.81 -2.15
N LEU A 162 -6.31 6.62 -1.23
CA LEU A 162 -5.06 7.39 -1.41
C LEU A 162 -5.00 8.16 -2.74
N GLY A 163 -6.12 8.79 -3.11
CA GLY A 163 -6.30 9.55 -4.33
C GLY A 163 -6.55 8.70 -5.58
N MET A 164 -6.67 7.37 -5.47
CA MET A 164 -7.02 6.52 -6.60
C MET A 164 -8.51 6.63 -6.91
N TYR A 165 -8.86 6.75 -8.20
CA TYR A 165 -10.24 6.59 -8.63
C TYR A 165 -10.63 5.11 -8.49
N THR A 166 -11.61 4.81 -7.63
CA THR A 166 -12.19 3.47 -7.54
C THR A 166 -13.70 3.58 -7.65
N GLN A 167 -14.31 2.66 -8.38
CA GLN A 167 -15.76 2.48 -8.30
C GLN A 167 -16.11 2.01 -6.88
N THR A 168 -17.32 2.31 -6.42
CA THR A 168 -17.82 1.78 -5.14
C THR A 168 -17.75 0.26 -5.17
N PRO A 169 -16.99 -0.36 -4.26
CA PRO A 169 -16.71 -1.77 -4.36
C PRO A 169 -17.97 -2.59 -4.09
N ILE A 170 -18.30 -3.48 -5.03
CA ILE A 170 -19.49 -4.36 -4.94
C ILE A 170 -19.29 -5.45 -3.88
N LYS A 171 -18.03 -5.84 -3.63
CA LYS A 171 -17.59 -6.82 -2.62
C LYS A 171 -16.51 -6.21 -1.73
N ALA A 172 -16.16 -6.89 -0.64
CA ALA A 172 -14.99 -6.52 0.13
C ALA A 172 -13.74 -6.52 -0.76
N ASN A 173 -12.88 -5.52 -0.60
CA ASN A 173 -11.63 -5.43 -1.34
C ASN A 173 -10.48 -4.89 -0.50
N THR A 174 -9.26 -5.21 -0.92
CA THR A 174 -8.04 -4.85 -0.21
C THR A 174 -6.93 -4.49 -1.20
N SER A 175 -6.15 -3.47 -0.87
CA SER A 175 -4.91 -3.09 -1.54
C SER A 175 -3.85 -2.77 -0.48
N LEU A 176 -2.64 -3.27 -0.67
CA LEU A 176 -1.50 -2.88 0.14
C LEU A 176 -0.59 -1.95 -0.64
N PHE A 177 0.06 -1.04 0.08
CA PHE A 177 1.12 -0.19 -0.42
C PHE A 177 2.32 -0.33 0.50
N ALA A 178 3.51 -0.40 -0.05
CA ALA A 178 4.75 -0.45 0.71
C ALA A 178 5.73 0.60 0.20
N MET A 179 6.43 1.23 1.13
CA MET A 179 7.52 2.15 0.87
C MET A 179 8.68 1.80 1.78
N ILE A 180 9.89 1.72 1.22
CA ILE A 180 11.13 1.71 2.00
C ILE A 180 11.88 2.98 1.69
N TYR A 181 12.39 3.63 2.73
CA TYR A 181 13.21 4.83 2.60
C TYR A 181 14.48 4.73 3.42
N ASP A 182 15.50 5.45 2.97
CA ASP A 182 16.77 5.64 3.64
C ASP A 182 16.70 6.92 4.50
N ALA A 183 16.78 6.77 5.82
CA ALA A 183 16.70 7.89 6.75
C ALA A 183 18.01 8.71 6.83
N GLU A 184 19.15 8.14 6.45
CA GLU A 184 20.43 8.87 6.38
C GLU A 184 20.39 9.88 5.23
N GLU A 185 19.93 9.42 4.07
CA GLU A 185 19.84 10.24 2.86
C GLU A 185 18.51 10.98 2.69
N GLY A 186 17.48 10.63 3.48
CA GLY A 186 16.16 11.24 3.42
C GLY A 186 15.42 10.97 2.10
N LYS A 187 15.66 9.81 1.48
CA LYS A 187 15.17 9.46 0.14
C LYS A 187 14.39 8.15 0.13
N VAL A 188 13.37 8.07 -0.71
CA VAL A 188 12.65 6.82 -0.97
C VAL A 188 13.51 5.91 -1.86
N VAL A 189 13.67 4.65 -1.47
CA VAL A 189 14.47 3.66 -2.23
C VAL A 189 13.61 2.61 -2.91
N PHE A 190 12.41 2.38 -2.40
CA PHE A 190 11.47 1.41 -2.94
C PHE A 190 10.03 1.87 -2.71
N PHE A 191 9.18 1.64 -3.70
CA PHE A 191 7.74 1.75 -3.56
C PHE A 191 7.03 0.71 -4.43
N ASN A 192 6.05 0.02 -3.86
CA ASN A 192 5.17 -0.86 -4.61
C ASN A 192 3.75 -0.85 -4.04
N ARG A 193 2.79 -1.35 -4.81
CA ARG A 193 1.41 -1.56 -4.38
C ARG A 193 0.81 -2.79 -5.02
N THR A 194 -0.14 -3.41 -4.35
CA THR A 194 -1.00 -4.42 -4.97
C THR A 194 -2.20 -3.73 -5.65
N PRO A 195 -2.67 -4.23 -6.81
CA PRO A 195 -3.97 -3.81 -7.30
C PRO A 195 -5.07 -4.19 -6.28
N PRO A 196 -6.22 -3.50 -6.27
CA PRO A 196 -7.36 -3.92 -5.47
C PRO A 196 -7.79 -5.35 -5.82
N VAL A 197 -7.90 -6.20 -4.81
CA VAL A 197 -8.40 -7.58 -4.94
C VAL A 197 -9.67 -7.77 -4.12
N GLU A 198 -10.60 -8.60 -4.59
CA GLU A 198 -11.87 -8.91 -3.91
C GLU A 198 -11.66 -9.83 -2.68
N LYS A 199 -10.92 -9.33 -1.69
CA LYS A 199 -10.58 -10.03 -0.44
C LYS A 199 -10.83 -9.10 0.74
N SER A 200 -11.24 -9.65 1.88
CA SER A 200 -11.45 -8.86 3.11
C SER A 200 -10.14 -8.28 3.65
N PRO A 201 -10.14 -7.01 4.08
CA PRO A 201 -8.97 -6.35 4.65
C PRO A 201 -8.64 -6.80 6.09
N THR A 202 -9.43 -7.70 6.67
CA THR A 202 -9.23 -8.24 8.02
C THR A 202 -8.98 -9.75 8.04
N ASN A 203 -8.72 -10.36 6.88
CA ASN A 203 -8.35 -11.77 6.78
C ASN A 203 -6.82 -11.94 6.72
N ARG A 204 -6.25 -12.65 7.71
CA ARG A 204 -4.79 -12.81 7.86
C ARG A 204 -4.11 -13.45 6.65
N GLU A 205 -4.66 -14.54 6.11
CA GLU A 205 -4.06 -15.25 4.97
C GLU A 205 -4.01 -14.36 3.72
N ASN A 206 -5.09 -13.60 3.48
CA ASN A 206 -5.17 -12.65 2.38
C ASN A 206 -4.14 -11.53 2.52
N LEU A 207 -4.02 -10.95 3.72
CA LEU A 207 -3.03 -9.91 4.02
C LEU A 207 -1.60 -10.44 3.87
N GLY A 208 -1.32 -11.66 4.33
CA GLY A 208 0.00 -12.29 4.18
C GLY A 208 0.37 -12.51 2.71
N ALA A 209 -0.56 -13.02 1.91
CA ALA A 209 -0.34 -13.19 0.48
C ALA A 209 -0.12 -11.86 -0.25
N LEU A 210 -0.86 -10.81 0.12
CA LEU A 210 -0.68 -9.48 -0.46
C LEU A 210 0.63 -8.83 -0.02
N TYR A 211 1.02 -8.99 1.24
CA TYR A 211 2.28 -8.50 1.77
C TYR A 211 3.45 -9.12 1.01
N ASN A 212 3.42 -10.45 0.80
CA ASN A 212 4.47 -11.11 0.03
C ASN A 212 4.53 -10.60 -1.42
N LYS A 213 3.36 -10.33 -2.02
CA LYS A 213 3.28 -9.79 -3.37
C LYS A 213 3.87 -8.38 -3.50
N LEU A 214 3.94 -7.60 -2.43
CA LEU A 214 4.58 -6.26 -2.48
C LEU A 214 6.06 -6.36 -2.84
N PHE A 215 6.75 -7.41 -2.40
CA PHE A 215 8.20 -7.53 -2.51
C PHE A 215 8.67 -8.57 -3.54
N ASP A 216 7.73 -9.27 -4.18
CA ASP A 216 8.01 -10.20 -5.27
C ASP A 216 8.67 -9.48 -6.46
N GLY A 217 9.84 -9.98 -6.85
CA GLY A 217 10.71 -9.37 -7.86
C GLY A 217 11.72 -8.36 -7.31
N TYR A 218 11.65 -7.97 -6.02
CA TYR A 218 12.63 -7.08 -5.38
C TYR A 218 13.54 -7.82 -4.41
N PHE A 219 12.98 -8.34 -3.31
CA PHE A 219 13.77 -9.07 -2.31
C PHE A 219 13.87 -10.56 -2.59
N TYR A 220 12.94 -11.10 -3.38
CA TYR A 220 12.89 -12.51 -3.76
C TYR A 220 12.10 -12.67 -5.04
N THR A 221 12.33 -13.79 -5.73
CA THR A 221 11.53 -14.18 -6.90
C THR A 221 10.69 -15.38 -6.53
N THR A 222 9.38 -15.21 -6.49
CA THR A 222 8.48 -16.35 -6.34
C THR A 222 8.51 -17.12 -7.65
N LYS A 223 9.10 -18.32 -7.67
CA LYS A 223 9.05 -19.18 -8.86
C LYS A 223 7.58 -19.41 -9.20
N LYS A 224 7.11 -18.92 -10.36
CA LYS A 224 5.80 -19.30 -10.88
C LYS A 224 5.79 -20.83 -10.99
N LYS A 225 4.93 -21.50 -10.22
CA LYS A 225 4.58 -22.90 -10.51
C LYS A 225 4.05 -22.91 -11.95
N LYS A 226 4.78 -23.57 -12.84
CA LYS A 226 4.31 -23.88 -14.21
C LYS A 226 3.12 -24.80 -14.13
#